data_AF-A0A661UM30-F1
#
_entry.id   AF-A0A661UM30-F1
#
_cell.length_a   1.000
_cell.length_b   1.000
_cell.length_c   1.000
_cell.angle_alpha   90.00
_cell.angle_beta   90.00
_cell.angle_gamma   90.00
#
_symmetry.space_group_name_H-M   'P 1'
#
loop_
_entity.id
_entity.type
_entity.pdbx_description
1 polymer ?
#
loop_
_entity_poly.entity_id
_entity_poly.type
_entity_poly.pdbx_seq_one_letter_code
_entity_poly.pdbx_strand_id
1 'polypeptide(L)' 'MKNQEILVEIINKAQQEGQIKDNIDCETLSFMINALAEGTMIYHIMTDEIDLKEKGEKIFQNLWKSISTEKEI' A
#
# COMPACT_ATOMS: atom_id res chain seq x y z
N MET A 1 -3.00 3.07 16.77
CA MET A 1 -4.10 2.06 16.80
C MET A 1 -5.24 2.43 15.86
N LYS A 2 -6.00 3.52 16.07
CA LYS A 2 -7.15 3.88 15.20
C LYS A 2 -6.87 3.90 13.69
N ASN A 3 -5.72 4.39 13.24
CA ASN A 3 -5.40 4.45 11.80
C ASN A 3 -5.13 3.07 11.17
N GLN A 4 -4.59 2.13 11.94
CA GLN A 4 -4.31 0.78 11.46
C GLN A 4 -5.62 0.00 11.29
N GLU A 5 -6.54 0.13 12.24
CA GLU A 5 -7.87 -0.48 12.20
C GLU A 5 -8.65 0.01 10.96
N ILE A 6 -8.65 1.32 10.69
CA ILE A 6 -9.30 1.90 9.50
C ILE A 6 -8.70 1.34 8.20
N LEU A 7 -7.37 1.25 8.10
CA LEU A 7 -6.73 0.75 6.88
C LEU A 7 -7.03 -0.75 6.67
N VAL A 8 -7.06 -1.54 7.74
CA VAL A 8 -7.48 -2.95 7.69
C VAL A 8 -8.93 -3.06 7.21
N GLU A 9 -9.86 -2.24 7.71
CA GLU A 9 -11.26 -2.23 7.26
C GLU A 9 -11.39 -1.90 5.77
N ILE A 10 -10.63 -0.91 5.28
CA ILE A 10 -10.62 -0.52 3.86
C ILE A 10 -10.14 -1.67 2.99
N ILE A 11 -9.03 -2.32 3.36
CA ILE A 11 -8.44 -3.43 2.60
C ILE A 11 -9.38 -4.63 2.61
N ASN A 12 -9.98 -4.96 3.76
CA ASN A 12 -10.98 -6.04 3.86
C ASN A 12 -12.17 -5.78 2.95
N LYS A 13 -12.69 -4.55 2.93
CA LYS A 13 -13.80 -4.18 2.04
C LYS A 13 -13.41 -4.33 0.57
N ALA A 14 -12.23 -3.84 0.18
CA ALA A 14 -11.73 -3.99 -1.19
C ALA A 14 -11.55 -5.46 -1.60
N GLN A 15 -11.08 -6.32 -0.68
CA GLN A 15 -10.99 -7.76 -0.91
C GLN A 15 -12.37 -8.41 -1.06
N GLN A 16 -13.36 -8.04 -0.23
CA GLN A 16 -14.74 -8.52 -0.34
C GLN A 16 -15.41 -8.10 -1.65
N GLU A 17 -15.07 -6.91 -2.16
CA GLU A 17 -15.52 -6.40 -3.46
C GLU A 17 -14.75 -7.01 -4.65
N GLY A 18 -13.80 -7.90 -4.39
CA GLY A 18 -13.03 -8.60 -5.40
C GLY A 18 -11.98 -7.74 -6.10
N GLN A 19 -11.56 -6.61 -5.51
CA GLN A 19 -10.52 -5.72 -6.04
C GLN A 19 -9.11 -6.19 -5.63
N ILE A 20 -9.00 -6.87 -4.49
CA ILE A 20 -7.76 -7.45 -3.96
C ILE A 20 -7.90 -8.98 -3.95
N LYS A 21 -6.79 -9.69 -4.23
CA LYS A 21 -6.75 -11.16 -4.22
C LYS A 21 -7.19 -11.72 -2.86
N ASP A 22 -7.97 -12.79 -2.89
CA ASP A 22 -8.54 -13.47 -1.71
C ASP A 22 -7.49 -14.14 -0.80
N ASN A 23 -6.31 -14.41 -1.34
CA ASN A 23 -5.22 -15.06 -0.62
C ASN A 23 -4.30 -14.10 0.14
N ILE A 24 -4.53 -12.78 0.10
CA ILE A 24 -3.72 -11.83 0.91
C ILE A 24 -4.31 -11.67 2.30
N ASP A 25 -3.42 -11.65 3.29
CA ASP A 25 -3.76 -11.32 4.67
C ASP A 25 -3.89 -9.80 4.83
N CYS A 26 -5.12 -9.31 5.08
CA CYS A 26 -5.44 -7.89 5.13
C CYS A 26 -4.71 -7.14 6.27
N GLU A 27 -4.48 -7.80 7.41
CA GLU A 27 -3.76 -7.20 8.54
C GLU A 27 -2.28 -6.97 8.22
N THR A 28 -1.63 -8.00 7.69
CA THR A 28 -0.24 -7.93 7.24
C THR A 28 -0.08 -6.91 6.13
N LEU A 29 -0.99 -6.89 5.16
CA LEU A 29 -0.95 -5.91 4.06
C LEU A 29 -1.10 -4.47 4.58
N SER A 30 -2.01 -4.22 5.52
CA SER A 30 -2.18 -2.91 6.17
C SER A 30 -0.88 -2.45 6.84
N PHE A 31 -0.23 -3.34 7.59
CA PHE A 31 1.05 -3.06 8.23
C PHE A 31 2.13 -2.73 7.19
N MET A 32 2.23 -3.52 6.11
CA MET A 32 3.21 -3.30 5.04
C MET A 32 3.01 -1.95 4.34
N ILE A 33 1.76 -1.55 4.05
CA ILE A 33 1.44 -0.26 3.44
C ILE A 33 1.96 0.90 4.30
N ASN A 34 1.69 0.86 5.61
CA ASN A 34 2.17 1.89 6.53
C ASN A 34 3.70 1.92 6.59
N ALA A 35 4.35 0.77 6.73
CA ALA A 35 5.80 0.68 6.76
C ALA A 35 6.45 1.21 5.47
N LEU A 36 5.86 0.95 4.30
CA LEU A 36 6.31 1.49 3.01
C LEU A 36 6.16 3.01 2.94
N ALA A 37 5.00 3.54 3.37
CA ALA A 37 4.76 4.98 3.38
C ALA A 37 5.73 5.72 4.32
N GLU A 38 5.88 5.23 5.54
CA GLU A 38 6.80 5.78 6.54
C GLU A 38 8.26 5.68 6.09
N GLY A 39 8.68 4.52 5.58
CA GLY A 39 10.04 4.31 5.06
C GLY A 39 10.37 5.23 3.88
N THR A 40 9.42 5.42 2.97
CA THR A 40 9.59 6.34 1.82
C THR A 40 9.74 7.79 2.30
N MET A 41 8.96 8.18 3.31
CA MET A 41 9.04 9.52 3.91
C MET A 41 10.39 9.76 4.62
N ILE A 42 10.85 8.79 5.40
CA ILE A 42 12.16 8.87 6.08
C ILE A 42 13.28 8.99 5.05
N TYR A 43 13.26 8.18 3.99
CA TYR A 43 14.30 8.22 2.98
C TYR A 43 14.38 9.58 2.28
N HIS A 44 13.23 10.19 1.96
CA HIS A 44 13.18 11.54 1.43
C HIS A 44 13.83 12.56 2.38
N ILE A 45 13.45 12.54 3.66
CA ILE A 45 14.00 13.45 4.68
C ILE A 45 15.52 13.29 4.85
N MET A 46 16.04 12.07 4.74
CA MET A 46 17.46 11.80 4.99
C MET A 46 18.38 12.09 3.81
N THR A 47 17.87 11.98 2.58
CA THR A 47 18.72 12.01 1.38
C THR A 47 18.43 13.18 0.45
N ASP A 48 17.25 13.80 0.50
CA ASP A 48 16.73 14.75 -0.50
C ASP A 48 16.77 14.22 -1.97
N GLU A 49 17.16 12.96 -2.19
CA GLU A 49 17.34 12.35 -3.51
C GLU A 49 16.04 11.70 -4.04
N ILE A 50 15.07 11.46 -3.15
CA ILE A 50 13.77 10.90 -3.55
C ILE A 50 12.78 12.03 -3.80
N ASP A 51 12.30 12.13 -5.04
CA ASP A 51 11.03 12.80 -5.32
C ASP A 51 9.88 11.95 -4.76
N LEU A 52 9.29 12.39 -3.65
CA LEU A 52 8.18 11.70 -3.00
C LEU A 52 6.98 11.51 -3.92
N LYS A 53 6.75 12.44 -4.85
CA LYS A 53 5.62 12.37 -5.76
C LYS A 53 5.86 11.28 -6.79
N GLU A 54 6.94 11.35 -7.55
CA GLU A 54 7.21 10.37 -8.61
C GLU A 54 7.50 8.99 -8.03
N LYS A 55 8.37 8.91 -7.02
CA LYS A 55 8.79 7.63 -6.45
C LYS A 55 7.68 6.99 -5.63
N GLY A 56 6.95 7.79 -4.85
CA GLY A 56 5.82 7.31 -4.06
C GLY A 56 4.72 6.73 -4.94
N GLU A 57 4.37 7.41 -6.02
CA GLU A 57 3.37 6.92 -6.98
C GLU A 57 3.83 5.59 -7.63
N LYS A 58 5.10 5.49 -8.01
CA LYS A 58 5.65 4.24 -8.57
C LYS A 58 5.65 3.08 -7.56
N ILE A 59 5.98 3.35 -6.29
CA ILE A 59 5.91 2.35 -5.22
C ILE A 59 4.47 1.87 -5.04
N PHE A 60 3.51 2.80 -4.96
CA PHE A 60 2.09 2.47 -4.85
C PHE A 60 1.60 1.65 -6.03
N GLN A 61 1.89 2.05 -7.27
CA GLN A 61 1.48 1.32 -8.47
C GLN A 61 2.01 -0.11 -8.49
N ASN A 62 3.28 -0.31 -8.12
CA ASN A 62 3.88 -1.65 -8.03
C ASN A 62 3.22 -2.50 -6.95
N LEU A 63 2.96 -1.91 -5.77
CA LEU A 63 2.23 -2.60 -4.71
C LEU A 63 0.83 -2.98 -5.19
N TRP A 64 0.08 -2.04 -5.77
CA TRP A 64 -1.27 -2.25 -6.26
C TRP A 64 -1.33 -3.38 -7.28
N LYS A 65 -0.46 -3.36 -8.31
CA LYS A 65 -0.33 -4.43 -9.30
C LYS A 65 -0.07 -5.81 -8.67
N SER A 66 0.67 -5.85 -7.56
CA SER A 66 0.98 -7.11 -6.89
C SER A 66 -0.21 -7.72 -6.14
N ILE A 67 -1.12 -6.88 -5.64
CA ILE A 67 -2.25 -7.31 -4.80
C ILE A 67 -3.60 -7.30 -5.52
N SER A 68 -3.75 -6.51 -6.59
CA SER A 68 -5.04 -6.32 -7.26
C SER A 68 -5.43 -7.53 -8.11
N THR A 69 -6.73 -7.69 -8.31
CA THR A 69 -7.33 -8.67 -9.23
C THR A 69 -7.52 -8.12 -10.64
N GLU A 70 -7.35 -6.80 -10.82
CA GLU A 70 -7.46 -6.14 -12.11
C GLU A 70 -6.41 -6.71 -13.08
N LYS A 71 -6.87 -7.11 -14.26
CA LYS A 71 -5.94 -7.48 -15.34
C LYS A 71 -5.30 -6.20 -15.87
N GLU A 72 -3.97 -6.17 -15.96
CA GLU A 72 -3.27 -5.12 -16.70
C GLU A 72 -3.87 -5.04 -18.11
N ILE A 73 -4.45 -3.89 -18.46
CA ILE A 73 -4.96 -3.57 -19.81
C ILE A 73 -3.78 -3.15 -20.68
#